data_AF-A0A8S9V5V2-F1
#
_entry.id   AF-A0A8S9V5V2-F1
#
_cell.length_a   1.000
_cell.length_b   1.000
_cell.length_c   1.000
_cell.angle_alpha   90.00
_cell.angle_beta   90.00
_cell.angle_gamma   90.00
#
_symmetry.space_group_name_H-M   'P 1'
#
loop_
_entity.id
_entity.type
_entity.pdbx_description
1 polymer ?
#
loop_
_entity_poly.entity_id
_entity_poly.type
_entity_poly.pdbx_seq_one_letter_code
_entity_poly.pdbx_strand_id
1 'polypeptide(L)'
;MFRQTVIRAMQKRGLEGGASNDRQDRSLVRITLRGDSERVEELVAALSEGKPINDWGATTTSIEDVDEHCGMAIEAHQVTTTTVDNRHWNPNVTMFV
;
A
#
# COMPACT_ATOMS: atom_id res chain seq x y z
N MET A 1 0.86 10.46 0.00
CA MET A 1 1.42 9.76 -1.17
C MET A 1 1.59 8.26 -0.95
N PHE A 2 2.05 7.80 0.21
CA PHE A 2 2.26 6.37 0.51
C PHE A 2 1.16 5.42 -0.01
N ARG A 3 -0.12 5.62 0.37
CA ARG A 3 -1.24 4.77 -0.08
C ARG A 3 -1.35 4.63 -1.59
N GLN A 4 -1.20 5.73 -2.34
CA GLN A 4 -1.26 5.69 -3.80
C GLN A 4 -0.12 4.85 -4.34
N THR A 5 1.11 5.08 -3.85
CA THR A 5 2.29 4.35 -4.29
C THR A 5 2.14 2.85 -4.07
N VAL A 6 1.71 2.43 -2.88
CA VAL A 6 1.46 1.01 -2.56
C VAL A 6 0.38 0.42 -3.47
N ILE A 7 -0.75 1.11 -3.65
CA ILE A 7 -1.85 0.59 -4.48
C ILE A 7 -1.43 0.48 -5.96
N ARG A 8 -0.63 1.41 -6.47
CA ARG A 8 -0.06 1.31 -7.82
C ARG A 8 0.94 0.15 -7.93
N ALA A 9 1.75 -0.07 -6.89
CA ALA A 9 2.67 -1.20 -6.83
C ALA A 9 1.93 -2.55 -6.83
N MET A 10 0.78 -2.63 -6.17
CA MET A 10 -0.13 -3.79 -6.23
C MET A 10 -0.70 -3.98 -7.65
N GLN A 11 -1.25 -2.94 -8.26
CA GLN A 11 -1.77 -3.01 -9.64
C GLN A 11 -0.70 -3.51 -10.64
N LYS A 12 0.53 -2.98 -10.53
CA LYS A 12 1.66 -3.39 -11.38
C LYS A 12 2.02 -4.88 -11.24
N ARG A 13 1.76 -5.47 -10.07
CA ARG A 13 1.99 -6.89 -9.76
C ARG A 13 0.77 -7.78 -9.96
N GLY A 14 -0.36 -7.23 -10.42
CA GLY A 14 -1.62 -7.97 -10.54
C GLY A 14 -2.23 -8.38 -9.21
N LEU A 15 -1.87 -7.69 -8.11
CA LEU A 15 -2.44 -7.94 -6.78
C LEU A 15 -3.73 -7.14 -6.59
N GLU A 16 -4.69 -7.71 -5.88
CA GLU A 16 -5.85 -7.00 -5.35
C GLU A 16 -5.49 -6.44 -3.96
N GLY A 17 -5.93 -5.24 -3.62
CA GLY A 17 -5.63 -4.70 -2.31
C GLY A 17 -6.22 -3.34 -2.00
N GLY A 18 -6.03 -2.94 -0.74
CA GLY A 18 -6.54 -1.72 -0.15
C GLY A 18 -5.53 -1.08 0.80
N ALA A 19 -5.57 0.25 0.91
CA ALA A 19 -4.71 1.02 1.80
C ALA A 19 -5.46 2.19 2.46
N SER A 20 -5.35 2.29 3.78
CA SER A 20 -6.01 3.30 4.62
C SER A 20 -5.01 3.91 5.59
N ASN A 21 -4.99 5.22 5.72
CA ASN A 21 -4.32 5.84 6.86
C ASN A 21 -5.17 5.54 8.09
N ASP A 22 -4.52 5.18 9.20
CA ASP A 22 -5.22 5.05 10.47
C ASP A 22 -5.78 6.42 10.91
N ARG A 23 -6.92 6.41 11.58
CA ARG A 23 -7.62 7.64 11.99
C ARG A 23 -7.02 8.25 13.26
N GLN A 24 -6.44 7.41 14.11
CA GLN A 24 -5.86 7.80 15.38
C GLN A 24 -4.35 8.07 15.22
N ASP A 25 -3.67 7.24 14.43
CA ASP A 25 -2.25 7.41 14.13
C ASP A 25 -2.01 7.79 12.67
N ARG A 26 -1.56 9.02 12.43
CA ARG A 26 -1.31 9.53 11.07
C ARG A 26 -0.05 8.94 10.42
N SER A 27 0.81 8.29 11.20
CA SER A 27 2.01 7.60 10.72
C SER A 27 1.74 6.14 10.35
N LEU A 28 0.61 5.58 10.79
CA LEU A 28 0.21 4.21 10.50
C LEU A 28 -0.62 4.13 9.22
N VAL A 29 -0.28 3.18 8.35
CA VAL A 29 -1.06 2.81 7.17
C VAL A 29 -1.44 1.34 7.27
N ARG A 30 -2.74 1.06 7.25
CA ARG A 30 -3.28 -0.31 7.16
C ARG A 30 -3.36 -0.71 5.71
N ILE A 31 -2.87 -1.89 5.39
CA ILE A 31 -2.80 -2.42 4.04
C ILE A 31 -3.36 -3.85 4.05
N THR A 32 -4.21 -4.17 3.09
CA THR A 32 -4.65 -5.55 2.81
C THR A 32 -4.31 -5.88 1.38
N LEU A 33 -3.74 -7.06 1.16
CA LEU A 33 -3.28 -7.57 -0.15
C LEU A 33 -3.79 -8.99 -0.34
N ARG A 34 -4.14 -9.32 -1.58
CA ARG A 34 -4.57 -10.66 -2.01
C ARG A 34 -4.06 -10.92 -3.42
N GLY A 35 -3.56 -12.14 -3.64
CA GLY A 35 -3.12 -12.59 -4.96
C GLY A 35 -2.04 -13.66 -4.85
N ASP A 36 -1.19 -13.71 -5.87
CA ASP A 36 -0.06 -14.62 -5.94
C ASP A 36 0.94 -14.39 -4.79
N SER A 37 1.31 -15.47 -4.09
CA SER A 37 2.14 -15.41 -2.89
C SER A 37 3.54 -14.86 -3.17
N GLU A 38 4.16 -15.22 -4.31
CA GLU A 38 5.49 -14.70 -4.66
C GLU A 38 5.44 -13.18 -4.88
N ARG A 39 4.38 -12.68 -5.51
CA ARG A 39 4.16 -11.24 -5.71
C ARG A 39 3.87 -10.49 -4.43
N VAL A 40 3.15 -11.12 -3.51
CA VAL A 40 2.91 -10.58 -2.17
C VAL A 40 4.24 -10.45 -1.42
N GLU A 41 5.02 -11.52 -1.37
CA GLU A 41 6.32 -11.54 -0.67
C GLU A 41 7.30 -10.53 -1.29
N GLU A 42 7.36 -10.43 -2.61
CA GLU A 42 8.18 -9.44 -3.33
C GLU A 42 7.84 -8.00 -2.89
N LEU A 43 6.55 -7.67 -2.81
CA LEU A 43 6.10 -6.34 -2.39
C LEU A 43 6.41 -6.07 -0.92
N VAL A 44 6.15 -7.04 -0.03
CA VAL A 44 6.43 -6.91 1.40
C VAL A 44 7.93 -6.76 1.65
N ALA A 45 8.76 -7.53 0.94
CA ALA A 45 10.22 -7.41 1.01
C ALA A 45 10.68 -6.02 0.57
N ALA A 46 10.20 -5.51 -0.57
CA ALA A 46 10.55 -4.18 -1.07
C ALA A 46 10.15 -3.06 -0.08
N LEU A 47 8.99 -3.18 0.58
CA LEU A 47 8.56 -2.24 1.62
C LEU A 47 9.45 -2.36 2.88
N SER A 48 9.91 -3.56 3.22
CA SER A 48 10.74 -3.82 4.40
C SER A 48 12.17 -3.31 4.27
N GLU A 49 12.66 -2.99 3.06
CA GLU A 49 14.01 -2.45 2.85
C GLU A 49 14.23 -1.07 3.49
N GLY A 50 13.16 -0.36 3.86
CA GLY A 50 13.26 0.98 4.46
C GLY A 50 13.80 2.06 3.51
N LYS A 51 13.79 1.79 2.20
CA LYS A 51 14.10 2.79 1.18
C LYS A 51 12.87 3.64 0.88
N PRO A 52 13.05 4.88 0.40
CA PRO A 52 11.95 5.65 -0.13
C PRO A 52 11.23 4.88 -1.25
N ILE A 53 9.90 4.81 -1.18
CA ILE A 53 9.05 4.16 -2.19
C ILE A 53 8.63 5.12 -3.30
N ASN A 54 8.85 6.43 -3.08
CA ASN A 54 8.64 7.49 -4.06
C ASN A 54 9.63 8.64 -3.82
N ASP A 55 9.74 9.54 -4.81
CA ASP A 55 10.62 10.71 -4.79
C ASP A 55 10.21 11.79 -3.77
N TRP A 56 9.07 11.64 -3.12
CA TRP A 56 8.61 12.50 -2.03
C TRP A 56 9.04 11.99 -0.65
N GLY A 57 9.85 10.92 -0.59
CA GLY A 57 10.46 10.43 0.65
C GLY A 57 9.53 9.60 1.53
N ALA A 58 8.43 9.06 0.99
CA ALA A 58 7.62 8.11 1.74
C ALA A 58 8.42 6.83 1.99
N THR A 59 8.54 6.41 3.25
CA THR A 59 9.37 5.28 3.66
C THR A 59 8.62 4.45 4.70
N THR A 60 8.83 3.13 4.68
CA THR A 60 8.33 2.21 5.71
C THR A 60 9.41 1.98 6.75
N THR A 61 9.09 2.17 8.03
CA THR A 61 10.02 1.91 9.14
C THR A 61 9.85 0.53 9.75
N SER A 62 8.63 -0.01 9.70
CA SER A 62 8.26 -1.30 10.27
C SER A 62 7.03 -1.84 9.56
N ILE A 63 6.94 -3.17 9.47
CA ILE A 63 5.76 -3.88 8.98
C ILE A 63 5.39 -4.90 10.05
N GLU A 64 4.10 -5.00 10.33
CA GLU A 64 3.53 -5.96 11.26
C GLU A 64 2.38 -6.66 10.54
N ASP A 65 2.48 -7.98 10.43
CA ASP A 65 1.39 -8.82 9.96
C ASP A 65 0.33 -8.93 11.05
N VAL A 66 -0.94 -8.85 10.66
CA VAL A 66 -2.06 -9.00 11.58
C VAL A 66 -2.85 -10.25 11.23
N ASP A 67 -3.42 -10.89 12.26
CA ASP A 67 -4.39 -11.96 12.06
C ASP A 67 -5.51 -11.51 11.11
N GLU A 68 -5.98 -12.43 10.27
CA GLU A 68 -7.01 -12.16 9.27
C GLU A 68 -8.27 -11.53 9.89
N HIS A 69 -8.64 -11.96 11.11
CA HIS A 69 -9.79 -11.44 11.85
C HIS A 69 -9.60 -9.99 12.37
N CYS A 70 -8.37 -9.53 12.48
CA CYS A 70 -8.00 -8.17 12.88
C CYS A 70 -7.72 -7.26 11.66
N GLY A 71 -7.63 -7.86 10.47
CA GLY A 71 -7.43 -7.18 9.20
C GLY A 71 -8.65 -6.36 8.76
N MET A 72 -8.41 -5.47 7.80
CA MET A 72 -9.47 -4.69 7.16
C MET A 72 -9.84 -5.33 5.83
N ALA A 73 -11.13 -5.49 5.54
CA ALA A 73 -11.57 -5.95 4.22
C ALA A 73 -11.14 -4.95 3.12
N ILE A 74 -10.79 -5.44 1.93
CA ILE A 74 -10.24 -4.61 0.84
C ILE A 74 -11.17 -3.42 0.53
N GLU A 75 -12.46 -3.67 0.42
CA GLU A 75 -13.52 -2.71 0.13
C GLU A 75 -13.74 -1.67 1.25
N ALA A 76 -13.30 -1.95 2.48
CA ALA A 76 -13.38 -1.00 3.59
C ALA A 76 -12.23 0.03 3.58
N HIS A 77 -11.23 -0.16 2.71
CA HIS A 77 -10.13 0.78 2.62
C HIS A 77 -10.51 2.09 1.93
N GLN A 78 -9.80 3.16 2.31
CA GLN A 78 -9.95 4.48 1.69
C GLN A 78 -9.60 4.44 0.21
N VAL A 79 -8.57 3.68 -0.17
CA VAL A 79 -8.12 3.52 -1.55
C VAL A 79 -7.94 2.03 -1.82
N THR A 80 -8.41 1.57 -2.96
CA THR A 80 -8.25 0.18 -3.43
C THR A 80 -7.65 0.16 -4.82
N THR A 81 -7.20 -1.01 -5.26
CA THR A 81 -6.74 -1.24 -6.65
C THR A 81 -7.82 -0.98 -7.71
N THR A 82 -9.10 -0.93 -7.30
CA THR A 82 -10.24 -0.59 -8.16
C THR A 82 -10.68 0.88 -8.08
N THR A 83 -10.30 1.61 -7.03
CA THR A 83 -10.76 2.99 -6.79
C THR A 83 -9.65 4.03 -6.83
N VAL A 84 -8.38 3.62 -6.97
CA VAL A 84 -7.24 4.54 -6.99
C VAL A 84 -7.33 5.56 -8.12
N ASP A 85 -7.89 5.20 -9.26
CA ASP A 85 -8.06 6.09 -10.42
C ASP A 85 -9.21 7.10 -10.23
N ASN A 86 -10.11 6.86 -9.27
CA ASN A 86 -11.25 7.75 -8.99
C ASN A 86 -10.85 8.96 -8.10
N ARG A 87 -9.57 9.11 -7.79
CA ARG A 87 -9.03 10.16 -6.90
C ARG A 87 -8.09 11.08 -7.66
N HIS A 88 -8.17 12.37 -7.35
CA HIS A 88 -7.23 13.36 -7.89
C HIS A 88 -5.92 13.32 -7.10
N TRP A 89 -4.97 12.54 -7.63
CA TRP A 89 -3.61 12.48 -7.10
C TRP A 89 -2.72 13.57 -7.70
N ASN A 90 -1.65 13.92 -6.99
CA ASN A 90 -0.63 14.78 -7.59
C ASN A 90 0.12 13.97 -8.67
N PRO A 91 0.13 14.42 -9.94
CA PRO A 91 0.78 13.70 -11.03
C PRO A 91 2.31 13.79 -10.99
N ASN A 92 2.89 14.73 -10.24
CA ASN A 92 4.33 14.98 -10.16
C ASN A 92 4.99 14.13 -9.08
N VAL A 93 4.76 12.81 -9.13
CA VAL A 93 5.35 11.83 -8.22
C VAL A 93 5.95 10.69 -9.03
N THR A 94 7.21 10.38 -8.74
CA THR A 94 7.89 9.20 -9.27
C THR A 94 7.81 8.08 -8.24
N MET A 95 7.32 6.92 -8.66
CA MET A 95 7.18 5.73 -7.81
C MET A 95 8.28 4.72 -8.15
N PHE A 96 8.92 4.15 -7.13
CA PHE A 96 10.09 3.26 -7.31
C PHE A 96 9.77 1.78 -7.13
N VAL A 97 8.69 1.47 -6.43
CA VAL A 97 8.27 0.11 -6.06
C VAL A 97 7.32 -0.54 -7.06
#